data_AF-A0A2A4QTX8-F1
#
_entry.id   AF-A0A2A4QTX8-F1
#
_cell.length_a   1.000
_cell.length_b   1.000
_cell.length_c   1.000
_cell.angle_alpha   90.00
_cell.angle_beta   90.00
_cell.angle_gamma   90.00
#
_symmetry.space_group_name_H-M   'P 1'
#
loop_
_entity.id
_entity.type
_entity.pdbx_description
1 polymer ?
#
loop_
_entity_poly.entity_id
_entity_poly.type
_entity_poly.pdbx_seq_one_letter_code
_entity_poly.pdbx_strand_id
1 'polypeptide(L)'
;AGTTRDVLEVHLDINGYAVTLFDTAGLRPEQLSDMHAQDKIEAEGIKRALKIATEADFKILLFDGTEYDLHPQTLALKDDRSIIVVNKCDVPPSSLREAQATRQSSYGDYIEISANTGAGLDTLIDHVSRETSALLEEAQNTPSLTRARHREALEEAMDHISRALSGFSPDMIAEDIRMTVRAIGRITGRTDVEDLLDIIFRDFCIGK
;
A
#
# COMPACT_ATOMS: atom_id res chain seq x y z
N ALA A 1 2.78 -24.23 11.75
CA ALA A 1 1.79 -24.26 10.65
C ALA A 1 2.18 -23.16 9.68
N GLY A 2 2.37 -23.50 8.40
CA GLY A 2 3.07 -22.65 7.43
C GLY A 2 2.30 -21.38 7.07
N THR A 3 2.97 -20.23 7.19
CA THR A 3 2.51 -18.98 6.61
C THR A 3 2.60 -19.09 5.09
N THR A 4 1.56 -18.63 4.40
CA THR A 4 1.50 -18.60 2.94
C THR A 4 2.65 -17.76 2.41
N ARG A 5 3.52 -18.38 1.61
CA ARG A 5 4.86 -17.91 1.23
C ARG A 5 4.87 -16.82 0.15
N ASP A 6 3.72 -16.20 -0.08
CA ASP A 6 3.53 -15.11 -1.03
C ASP A 6 3.36 -13.82 -0.22
N VAL A 7 3.96 -12.74 -0.72
CA VAL A 7 3.77 -11.41 -0.14
C VAL A 7 2.27 -11.11 -0.16
N LEU A 8 1.68 -10.92 1.01
CA LEU A 8 0.25 -10.61 1.09
C LEU A 8 0.08 -9.13 0.73
N GLU A 9 -0.69 -8.89 -0.30
CA GLU A 9 -1.08 -7.56 -0.75
C GLU A 9 -2.47 -7.23 -0.23
N VAL A 10 -2.61 -6.11 0.48
CA VAL A 10 -3.88 -5.62 0.99
C VAL A 10 -4.05 -4.16 0.61
N HIS A 11 -5.17 -3.85 -0.05
CA HIS A 11 -5.56 -2.46 -0.31
C HIS A 11 -6.32 -1.91 0.90
N LEU A 12 -5.85 -0.78 1.40
CA LEU A 12 -6.37 -0.09 2.57
C LEU A 12 -6.77 1.34 2.19
N ASP A 13 -7.81 1.83 2.84
CA ASP A 13 -8.11 3.26 2.93
C ASP A 13 -7.62 3.73 4.31
N ILE A 14 -6.59 4.58 4.32
CA ILE A 14 -6.06 5.20 5.52
C ILE A 14 -6.38 6.69 5.43
N ASN A 15 -7.37 7.17 6.20
CA ASN A 15 -7.79 8.57 6.24
C ASN A 15 -8.08 9.19 4.85
N GLY A 16 -8.66 8.41 3.92
CA GLY A 16 -8.98 8.84 2.56
C GLY A 16 -7.85 8.63 1.55
N TYR A 17 -6.69 8.11 1.98
CA TYR A 17 -5.58 7.76 1.11
C TYR A 17 -5.61 6.28 0.75
N ALA A 18 -5.55 5.97 -0.55
CA ALA A 18 -5.39 4.61 -1.02
C ALA A 18 -3.96 4.13 -0.76
N VAL A 19 -3.81 3.12 0.08
CA VAL A 19 -2.53 2.54 0.47
C VAL A 19 -2.54 1.05 0.13
N THR A 20 -1.47 0.56 -0.50
CA THR A 20 -1.26 -0.87 -0.69
C THR A 20 -0.24 -1.36 0.32
N LEU A 21 -0.68 -2.19 1.27
CA LEU A 21 0.17 -2.82 2.27
C LEU A 21 0.69 -4.15 1.74
N PHE A 22 2.02 -4.32 1.79
CA PHE A 22 2.70 -5.57 1.45
C PHE A 22 3.27 -6.20 2.72
N ASP A 23 2.75 -7.36 3.12
CA ASP A 23 3.36 -8.17 4.18
C ASP A 23 4.50 -9.01 3.59
N THR A 24 5.72 -8.73 4.03
CA THR A 24 6.95 -9.36 3.53
C THR A 24 7.28 -10.69 4.22
N ALA A 25 6.37 -11.25 5.03
CA ALA A 25 6.48 -12.56 5.69
C ALA A 25 7.74 -12.73 6.58
N GLY A 26 8.30 -11.63 7.09
CA GLY A 26 9.50 -11.63 7.93
C GLY A 26 10.77 -11.86 7.13
N LEU A 27 11.38 -10.78 6.63
CA LEU A 27 12.68 -10.81 5.96
C LEU A 27 13.79 -11.23 6.94
N ARG A 28 14.28 -12.47 6.82
CA ARG A 28 15.48 -12.96 7.54
C ARG A 28 16.57 -13.39 6.54
N PRO A 29 17.52 -12.50 6.21
CA PRO A 29 18.59 -12.78 5.24
C PRO A 29 19.47 -14.00 5.54
N GLU A 30 19.52 -14.49 6.78
CA GLU A 30 20.18 -15.75 7.16
C GLU A 30 19.61 -16.99 6.46
N GLN A 31 18.36 -16.96 5.99
CA GLN A 31 17.76 -18.00 5.15
C GLN A 31 18.33 -18.02 3.70
N LEU A 32 19.20 -17.06 3.34
CA LEU A 32 19.89 -17.06 2.04
C LEU A 32 21.17 -17.92 2.04
N SER A 33 21.72 -18.23 3.23
CA SER A 33 23.04 -18.89 3.35
C SER A 33 23.00 -20.41 3.47
N ASP A 34 21.88 -21.00 3.91
CA ASP A 34 21.70 -22.45 3.91
C ASP A 34 21.02 -22.85 2.58
N MET A 35 21.70 -23.65 1.75
CA MET A 35 21.28 -23.99 0.39
C MET A 35 21.00 -25.51 0.24
N HIS A 36 19.74 -25.87 0.36
CA HIS A 36 19.06 -27.10 -0.03
C HIS A 36 18.00 -26.79 -1.10
N ALA A 37 17.49 -27.80 -1.82
CA ALA A 37 16.60 -27.58 -2.97
C ALA A 37 15.24 -26.92 -2.64
N GLN A 38 14.81 -26.99 -1.36
CA GLN A 38 13.65 -26.27 -0.82
C GLN A 38 13.89 -24.74 -0.80
N ASP A 39 15.17 -24.33 -0.76
CA ASP A 39 15.62 -22.96 -0.51
C ASP A 39 15.63 -22.12 -1.78
N LYS A 40 15.44 -22.70 -2.97
CA LYS A 40 15.30 -21.92 -4.21
C LYS A 40 13.99 -21.14 -4.27
N ILE A 41 12.89 -21.72 -3.80
CA ILE A 41 11.59 -21.04 -3.73
C ILE A 41 11.63 -20.00 -2.60
N GLU A 42 12.26 -20.35 -1.47
CA GLU A 42 12.45 -19.46 -0.32
C GLU A 42 13.33 -18.25 -0.67
N ALA A 43 14.44 -18.47 -1.37
CA ALA A 43 15.32 -17.41 -1.86
C ALA A 43 14.61 -16.47 -2.84
N GLU A 44 13.75 -17.00 -3.73
CA GLU A 44 12.96 -16.16 -4.64
C GLU A 44 11.88 -15.37 -3.89
N GLY A 45 11.27 -15.95 -2.85
CA GLY A 45 10.34 -15.23 -1.96
C GLY A 45 11.01 -14.09 -1.22
N ILE A 46 12.18 -14.34 -0.60
CA ILE A 46 12.98 -13.32 0.10
C ILE A 46 13.43 -12.24 -0.88
N LYS A 47 13.88 -12.62 -2.08
CA LYS A 47 14.30 -11.68 -3.12
C LYS A 47 13.16 -10.76 -3.56
N ARG A 48 11.95 -11.31 -3.75
CA ARG A 48 10.76 -10.51 -4.07
C ARG A 48 10.37 -9.57 -2.94
N ALA A 49 10.35 -10.07 -1.72
CA ALA A 49 10.04 -9.28 -0.54
C ALA A 49 11.06 -8.15 -0.31
N LEU A 50 12.35 -8.40 -0.54
CA LEU A 50 13.41 -7.38 -0.47
C LEU A 50 13.25 -6.34 -1.58
N LYS A 51 12.91 -6.78 -2.80
CA LYS A 51 12.64 -5.88 -3.92
C LYS A 51 11.47 -4.95 -3.60
N ILE A 52 10.35 -5.49 -3.11
CA ILE A 52 9.18 -4.72 -2.68
C ILE A 52 9.56 -3.75 -1.56
N ALA A 53 10.31 -4.19 -0.55
CA ALA A 53 10.76 -3.31 0.53
C ALA A 53 11.66 -2.18 0.02
N THR A 54 12.48 -2.43 -1.01
CA THR A 54 13.35 -1.41 -1.62
C THR A 54 12.58 -0.43 -2.50
N GLU A 55 11.53 -0.90 -3.17
CA GLU A 55 10.68 -0.08 -4.06
C GLU A 55 9.53 0.62 -3.34
N ALA A 56 9.27 0.27 -2.07
CA ALA A 56 8.19 0.85 -1.28
C ALA A 56 8.40 2.35 -1.03
N ASP A 57 7.32 3.13 -1.17
CA ASP A 57 7.33 4.56 -0.88
C ASP A 57 7.54 4.85 0.62
N PHE A 58 7.13 3.92 1.49
CA PHE A 58 7.27 4.00 2.93
C PHE A 58 7.41 2.59 3.55
N LYS A 59 8.28 2.44 4.55
CA LYS A 59 8.58 1.17 5.22
C LYS A 59 8.19 1.17 6.68
N ILE A 60 7.61 0.06 7.13
CA ILE A 60 7.36 -0.22 8.55
C ILE A 60 8.31 -1.34 8.98
N LEU A 61 9.31 -1.00 9.78
CA LEU A 61 10.24 -1.96 10.36
C LEU A 61 9.67 -2.47 11.69
N LEU A 62 9.09 -3.66 11.64
CA LEU A 62 8.41 -4.26 12.80
C LEU A 62 9.38 -5.11 13.63
N PHE A 63 9.48 -4.82 14.92
CA PHE A 63 10.29 -5.55 15.89
C PHE A 63 9.44 -6.15 16.99
N ASP A 64 9.94 -7.21 17.60
CA ASP A 64 9.33 -7.83 18.77
C ASP A 64 9.79 -7.13 20.05
N GLY A 65 8.86 -6.48 20.77
CA GLY A 65 9.13 -5.79 22.02
C GLY A 65 9.41 -6.70 23.22
N THR A 66 9.29 -8.02 23.06
CA THR A 66 9.69 -9.00 24.08
C THR A 66 11.14 -9.47 23.91
N GLU A 67 11.71 -9.26 22.73
CA GLU A 67 13.10 -9.57 22.42
C GLU A 67 14.03 -8.42 22.85
N TYR A 68 15.28 -8.79 23.17
CA TYR A 68 16.28 -7.86 23.67
C TYR A 68 17.04 -7.17 22.55
N ASP A 69 17.38 -7.92 21.49
CA ASP A 69 18.18 -7.42 20.39
C ASP A 69 17.34 -7.09 19.17
N LEU A 70 17.63 -5.90 18.63
CA LEU A 70 17.24 -5.54 17.28
C LEU A 70 17.92 -6.48 16.30
N HIS A 71 17.15 -7.14 15.45
CA HIS A 71 17.73 -7.90 14.36
C HIS A 71 18.52 -6.94 13.44
N PRO A 72 19.87 -7.03 13.37
CA PRO A 72 20.70 -6.00 12.74
C PRO A 72 20.38 -5.79 11.26
N GLN A 73 19.91 -6.84 10.59
CA GLN A 73 19.59 -6.80 9.16
C GLN A 73 18.28 -6.06 8.87
N THR A 74 17.30 -6.14 9.77
CA THR A 74 16.06 -5.37 9.66
C THR A 74 16.34 -3.89 9.93
N LEU A 75 17.22 -3.61 10.90
CA LEU A 75 17.69 -2.24 11.17
C LEU A 75 18.48 -1.67 9.98
N ALA A 76 19.23 -2.49 9.25
CA ALA A 76 19.96 -2.07 8.06
C ALA A 76 19.05 -1.64 6.89
N LEU A 77 17.75 -1.99 6.91
CA LEU A 77 16.77 -1.53 5.93
C LEU A 77 16.22 -0.13 6.25
N LYS A 78 16.57 0.43 7.42
CA LYS A 78 16.13 1.77 7.83
C LYS A 78 16.75 2.83 6.91
N ASP A 79 15.88 3.70 6.43
CA ASP A 79 16.21 4.95 5.75
C ASP A 79 15.27 6.07 6.20
N ASP A 80 15.32 7.21 5.51
CA ASP A 80 14.51 8.39 5.80
C ASP A 80 13.00 8.17 5.59
N ARG A 81 12.61 7.10 4.87
CA ARG A 81 11.20 6.74 4.58
C ARG A 81 10.78 5.51 5.39
N SER A 82 11.37 5.32 6.56
CA SER A 82 11.14 4.15 7.41
C SER A 82 10.73 4.55 8.82
N ILE A 83 9.62 4.01 9.32
CA ILE A 83 9.26 4.04 10.74
C ILE A 83 9.59 2.72 11.41
N ILE A 84 10.12 2.80 12.61
CA ILE A 84 10.35 1.66 13.48
C ILE A 84 9.11 1.45 14.35
N VAL A 85 8.60 0.23 14.36
CA VAL A 85 7.45 -0.17 15.16
C VAL A 85 7.82 -1.35 16.04
N VAL A 86 7.56 -1.23 17.34
CA VAL A 86 7.84 -2.27 18.33
C VAL A 86 6.51 -2.88 18.76
N ASN A 87 6.26 -4.12 18.36
CA ASN A 87 5.04 -4.85 18.69
C ASN A 87 5.12 -5.52 20.08
N LYS A 88 3.98 -6.00 20.58
CA LYS A 88 3.82 -6.71 21.85
C LYS A 88 4.13 -5.86 23.09
N CYS A 89 3.81 -4.56 23.06
CA CYS A 89 3.96 -3.69 24.22
C CYS A 89 3.07 -4.09 25.43
N ASP A 90 2.06 -4.94 25.20
CA ASP A 90 1.23 -5.55 26.24
C ASP A 90 1.96 -6.65 27.04
N VAL A 91 3.08 -7.16 26.54
CA VAL A 91 3.86 -8.21 27.18
C VAL A 91 5.10 -7.60 27.85
N PRO A 92 5.35 -7.87 29.14
CA PRO A 92 6.54 -7.34 29.80
C PRO A 92 7.81 -7.86 29.13
N PRO A 93 8.85 -7.03 28.95
CA PRO A 93 10.11 -7.46 28.37
C PRO A 93 10.70 -8.63 29.17
N SER A 94 11.33 -9.58 28.47
CA SER A 94 12.01 -10.72 29.08
C SER A 94 13.13 -10.31 30.05
N SER A 95 13.68 -9.10 29.93
CA SER A 95 14.61 -8.47 30.86
C SER A 95 14.19 -7.04 31.25
N LEU A 96 13.56 -6.92 32.42
CA LEU A 96 12.95 -5.67 32.94
C LEU A 96 13.93 -4.51 33.26
N ARG A 97 15.26 -4.73 33.27
CA ARG A 97 16.21 -3.77 33.86
C ARG A 97 17.02 -2.90 32.90
N GLU A 98 17.08 -3.22 31.61
CA GLU A 98 17.93 -2.50 30.63
C GLU A 98 17.17 -2.02 29.38
N ALA A 99 15.88 -2.37 29.26
CA ALA A 99 15.11 -2.20 28.02
C ALA A 99 14.74 -0.75 27.68
N GLN A 100 14.41 0.13 28.64
CA GLN A 100 13.87 1.46 28.31
C GLN A 100 14.94 2.48 27.91
N ALA A 101 16.08 2.52 28.59
CA ALA A 101 17.16 3.47 28.26
C ALA A 101 17.90 3.09 26.96
N THR A 102 18.08 1.79 26.70
CA THR A 102 18.81 1.27 25.54
C THR A 102 17.98 1.29 24.26
N ARG A 103 16.64 1.15 24.36
CA ARG A 103 15.74 1.26 23.20
C ARG A 103 15.75 2.67 22.61
N GLN A 104 15.73 3.71 23.44
CA GLN A 104 15.71 5.07 22.92
C GLN A 104 17.01 5.46 22.21
N SER A 105 18.17 4.91 22.64
CA SER A 105 19.45 5.14 21.98
C SER A 105 19.66 4.34 20.68
N SER A 106 19.09 3.14 20.60
CA SER A 106 19.31 2.23 19.44
C SER A 106 18.25 2.34 18.35
N TYR A 107 17.03 2.77 18.68
CA TYR A 107 15.90 2.81 17.75
C TYR A 107 15.65 4.21 17.17
N GLY A 108 16.13 5.28 17.82
CA GLY A 108 15.74 6.65 17.46
C GLY A 108 14.25 6.88 17.71
N ASP A 109 13.53 7.49 16.78
CA ASP A 109 12.08 7.60 16.83
C ASP A 109 11.41 6.24 16.51
N TYR A 110 10.56 5.77 17.41
CA TYR A 110 9.80 4.52 17.28
C TYR A 110 8.38 4.66 17.83
N ILE A 111 7.49 3.78 17.37
CA ILE A 111 6.12 3.64 17.87
C ILE A 111 5.96 2.27 18.50
N GLU A 112 5.47 2.21 19.74
CA GLU A 112 5.11 0.95 20.39
C GLU A 112 3.65 0.60 20.11
N ILE A 113 3.39 -0.64 19.72
CA ILE A 113 2.06 -1.16 19.47
C ILE A 113 1.85 -2.52 20.14
N SER A 114 0.58 -2.87 20.32
CA SER A 114 0.14 -4.23 20.58
C SER A 114 -0.84 -4.63 19.49
N ALA A 115 -0.39 -5.46 18.55
CA ALA A 115 -1.27 -6.02 17.52
C ALA A 115 -2.39 -6.91 18.11
N ASN A 116 -2.21 -7.40 19.35
CA ASN A 116 -3.19 -8.24 20.04
C ASN A 116 -4.31 -7.41 20.70
N THR A 117 -3.95 -6.30 21.35
CA THR A 117 -4.91 -5.46 22.08
C THR A 117 -5.39 -4.24 21.29
N GLY A 118 -4.68 -3.87 20.22
CA GLY A 118 -4.90 -2.64 19.45
C GLY A 118 -4.21 -1.41 20.03
N ALA A 119 -3.53 -1.51 21.17
CA ALA A 119 -2.83 -0.37 21.77
C ALA A 119 -1.78 0.21 20.82
N GLY A 120 -1.73 1.54 20.70
CA GLY A 120 -0.75 2.26 19.86
C GLY A 120 -1.03 2.20 18.35
N LEU A 121 -2.03 1.44 17.90
CA LEU A 121 -2.33 1.30 16.48
C LEU A 121 -2.86 2.61 15.88
N ASP A 122 -3.67 3.37 16.61
CA ASP A 122 -4.17 4.69 16.18
C ASP A 122 -2.99 5.65 15.91
N THR A 123 -2.00 5.66 16.80
CA THR A 123 -0.77 6.47 16.64
C THR A 123 0.01 6.07 15.39
N LEU A 124 0.08 4.76 15.09
CA LEU A 124 0.73 4.25 13.89
C LEU A 124 -0.04 4.67 12.63
N ILE A 125 -1.37 4.54 12.64
CA ILE A 125 -2.25 4.93 11.52
C ILE A 125 -2.11 6.43 11.24
N ASP A 126 -2.13 7.27 12.28
CA ASP A 126 -1.93 8.72 12.15
C ASP A 126 -0.56 9.07 11.58
N HIS A 127 0.49 8.37 12.01
CA HIS A 127 1.83 8.56 11.47
C HIS A 127 1.89 8.20 9.98
N VAL A 128 1.42 7.01 9.60
CA VAL A 128 1.37 6.55 8.20
C VAL A 128 0.54 7.51 7.33
N SER A 129 -0.58 8.01 7.87
CA SER A 129 -1.42 8.99 7.18
C SER A 129 -0.67 10.29 6.86
N ARG A 130 0.12 10.82 7.80
CA ARG A 130 0.93 12.03 7.55
C ARG A 130 2.00 11.79 6.49
N GLU A 131 2.71 10.68 6.57
CA GLU A 131 3.77 10.33 5.60
C GLU A 131 3.18 10.15 4.20
N THR A 132 2.02 9.49 4.09
CA THR A 132 1.30 9.33 2.82
C THR A 132 0.87 10.69 2.25
N SER A 133 0.39 11.61 3.08
CA SER A 133 0.05 12.97 2.64
C SER A 133 1.28 13.72 2.11
N ALA A 134 2.40 13.66 2.82
CA ALA A 134 3.64 14.33 2.42
C ALA A 134 4.18 13.80 1.08
N LEU A 135 4.16 12.48 0.88
CA LEU A 135 4.54 11.83 -0.38
C LEU A 135 3.66 12.29 -1.56
N LEU A 136 2.36 12.44 -1.32
CA LEU A 136 1.43 12.91 -2.35
C LEU A 136 1.64 14.39 -2.66
N GLU A 137 1.88 15.24 -1.66
CA GLU A 137 2.21 16.66 -1.88
C GLU A 137 3.50 16.85 -2.69
N GLU A 138 4.53 16.04 -2.43
CA GLU A 138 5.76 16.02 -3.22
C GLU A 138 5.48 15.59 -4.67
N ALA A 139 4.68 14.54 -4.86
CA ALA A 139 4.27 14.07 -6.19
C ALA A 139 3.42 15.08 -6.95
N GLN A 140 2.62 15.92 -6.27
CA GLN A 140 1.81 16.97 -6.89
C GLN A 140 2.62 18.12 -7.50
N ASN A 141 3.88 18.30 -7.07
CA ASN A 141 4.81 19.29 -7.63
C ASN A 141 5.49 18.82 -8.94
N THR A 142 5.35 17.53 -9.27
CA THR A 142 5.69 16.99 -10.59
C THR A 142 4.39 16.87 -11.41
N PRO A 143 4.29 17.40 -12.64
CA PRO A 143 3.06 17.32 -13.42
C PRO A 143 2.78 15.87 -13.82
N SER A 144 2.04 15.16 -12.98
CA SER A 144 1.64 13.77 -13.21
C SER A 144 0.60 13.74 -14.33
N LEU A 145 0.86 12.92 -15.36
CA LEU A 145 -0.02 12.63 -16.50
C LEU A 145 -1.45 12.20 -16.06
N THR A 146 -1.61 11.76 -14.81
CA THR A 146 -2.88 11.46 -14.14
C THR A 146 -3.82 12.67 -14.03
N ARG A 147 -3.29 13.88 -13.77
CA ARG A 147 -4.10 15.10 -13.66
C ARG A 147 -4.77 15.48 -14.97
N ALA A 148 -4.18 15.16 -16.13
CA ALA A 148 -4.78 15.45 -17.43
C ALA A 148 -5.94 14.49 -17.72
N ARG A 149 -5.71 13.17 -17.65
CA ARG A 149 -6.75 12.17 -17.92
C ARG A 149 -7.90 12.18 -16.90
N HIS A 150 -7.61 12.40 -15.62
CA HIS A 150 -8.66 12.46 -14.59
C HIS A 150 -9.45 13.76 -14.73
N ARG A 151 -8.80 14.87 -15.11
CA ARG A 151 -9.49 16.13 -15.42
C ARG A 151 -10.41 15.95 -16.62
N GLU A 152 -9.94 15.35 -17.70
CA GLU A 152 -10.74 15.08 -18.90
C GLU A 152 -11.97 14.23 -18.58
N ALA A 153 -11.80 13.16 -17.80
CA ALA A 153 -12.92 12.32 -17.36
C ALA A 153 -13.93 13.06 -16.46
N LEU A 154 -13.47 13.97 -15.59
CA LEU A 154 -14.34 14.81 -14.76
C LEU A 154 -15.06 15.90 -15.57
N GLU A 155 -14.38 16.52 -16.53
CA GLU A 155 -14.97 17.50 -17.46
C GLU A 155 -16.07 16.84 -18.29
N GLU A 156 -15.82 15.65 -18.84
CA GLU A 156 -16.81 14.87 -19.59
C GLU A 156 -18.01 14.47 -18.70
N ALA A 157 -17.76 14.02 -17.46
CA ALA A 157 -18.82 13.70 -16.52
C ALA A 157 -19.71 14.91 -16.21
N MET A 158 -19.10 16.09 -16.05
CA MET A 158 -19.79 17.34 -15.76
C MET A 158 -20.63 17.83 -16.95
N ASP A 159 -20.16 17.63 -18.19
CA ASP A 159 -20.91 17.91 -19.41
C ASP A 159 -22.16 17.03 -19.54
N HIS A 160 -22.04 15.74 -19.20
CA HIS A 160 -23.18 14.82 -19.19
C HIS A 160 -24.20 15.17 -18.10
N ILE A 161 -23.76 15.50 -16.88
CA ILE A 161 -24.67 15.96 -15.81
C ILE A 161 -25.40 17.23 -16.23
N SER A 162 -24.69 18.18 -16.85
CA SER A 162 -25.29 19.44 -17.30
C SER A 162 -26.36 19.24 -18.37
N ARG A 163 -26.14 18.27 -19.28
CA ARG A 163 -27.14 17.85 -20.28
C ARG A 163 -28.33 17.14 -19.64
N ALA A 164 -28.09 16.23 -18.69
CA ALA A 164 -29.17 15.56 -17.95
C ALA A 164 -30.07 16.56 -17.21
N LEU A 165 -29.49 17.58 -16.59
CA LEU A 165 -30.24 18.64 -15.89
C LEU A 165 -31.05 19.54 -16.84
N SER A 166 -30.62 19.64 -18.10
CA SER A 166 -31.27 20.46 -19.14
C SER A 166 -32.16 19.61 -20.08
N GLY A 167 -32.22 18.30 -19.88
CA GLY A 167 -32.87 17.34 -20.77
C GLY A 167 -34.40 17.41 -20.70
N PHE A 168 -35.05 17.13 -21.83
CA PHE A 168 -36.50 17.25 -21.97
C PHE A 168 -37.25 15.90 -21.94
N SER A 169 -36.55 14.77 -22.10
CA SER A 169 -37.15 13.42 -22.07
C SER A 169 -36.45 12.50 -21.07
N PRO A 170 -37.22 11.61 -20.39
CA PRO A 170 -36.66 10.65 -19.45
C PRO A 170 -35.56 9.75 -20.05
N ASP A 171 -35.70 9.36 -21.32
CA ASP A 171 -34.74 8.49 -22.01
C ASP A 171 -33.38 9.17 -22.22
N MET A 172 -33.37 10.47 -22.54
CA MET A 172 -32.14 11.25 -22.68
C MET A 172 -31.45 11.49 -21.33
N ILE A 173 -32.24 11.78 -20.29
CA ILE A 173 -31.74 11.96 -18.93
C ILE A 173 -31.07 10.67 -18.43
N ALA A 174 -31.71 9.52 -18.68
CA ALA A 174 -31.15 8.21 -18.31
C ALA A 174 -29.83 7.91 -19.02
N GLU A 175 -29.73 8.21 -20.32
CA GLU A 175 -28.48 8.00 -21.08
C GLU A 175 -27.36 8.93 -20.63
N ASP A 176 -27.64 10.21 -20.38
CA ASP A 176 -26.62 11.14 -19.87
C ASP A 176 -26.15 10.75 -18.46
N ILE A 177 -27.06 10.28 -17.58
CA ILE A 177 -26.67 9.73 -16.26
C ILE A 177 -25.79 8.48 -16.42
N ARG A 178 -26.14 7.56 -17.34
CA ARG A 178 -25.32 6.37 -17.64
C ARG A 178 -23.91 6.77 -18.07
N MET A 179 -23.82 7.82 -18.89
CA MET A 179 -22.55 8.33 -19.40
C MET A 179 -21.71 9.02 -18.33
N THR A 180 -22.33 9.78 -17.43
CA THR A 180 -21.66 10.30 -16.22
C THR A 180 -21.05 9.18 -15.39
N VAL A 181 -21.80 8.09 -15.13
CA VAL A 181 -21.31 6.95 -14.35
C VAL A 181 -20.12 6.28 -15.04
N ARG A 182 -20.13 6.11 -16.37
CA ARG A 182 -19.01 5.54 -17.12
C ARG A 182 -17.77 6.43 -17.07
N ALA A 183 -17.93 7.76 -17.20
CA ALA A 183 -16.83 8.71 -17.11
C ALA A 183 -16.17 8.71 -15.72
N ILE A 184 -16.97 8.62 -14.65
CA ILE A 184 -16.47 8.46 -13.28
C ILE A 184 -15.82 7.07 -13.08
N GLY A 185 -16.40 6.02 -13.68
CA GLY A 185 -15.87 4.64 -13.61
C GLY A 185 -14.44 4.51 -14.13
N ARG A 186 -14.09 5.27 -15.18
CA ARG A 186 -12.71 5.37 -15.70
C ARG A 186 -11.71 5.94 -14.70
N ILE A 187 -12.15 6.81 -13.79
CA ILE A 187 -11.31 7.38 -12.73
C ILE A 187 -11.12 6.36 -11.60
N THR A 188 -12.18 5.63 -11.24
CA THR A 188 -12.17 4.68 -10.12
C THR A 188 -11.70 3.27 -10.50
N GLY A 189 -11.29 3.03 -11.75
CA GLY A 189 -10.87 1.71 -12.23
C GLY A 189 -12.00 0.68 -12.33
N ARG A 190 -13.26 1.12 -12.26
CA ARG A 190 -14.45 0.29 -12.48
C ARG A 190 -14.85 0.43 -13.94
N THR A 191 -14.20 -0.35 -14.80
CA THR A 191 -14.57 -0.48 -16.21
C THR A 191 -15.60 -1.59 -16.37
N ASP A 192 -16.67 -1.30 -17.12
CA ASP A 192 -17.73 -2.24 -17.45
C ASP A 192 -17.19 -3.33 -18.40
N VAL A 193 -17.85 -4.49 -18.48
CA VAL A 193 -17.42 -5.65 -19.29
C VAL A 193 -17.17 -5.27 -20.76
N GLU A 194 -17.88 -4.26 -21.24
CA GLU A 194 -17.80 -3.71 -22.59
C GLU A 194 -16.43 -3.07 -22.90
N ASP A 195 -15.79 -2.42 -21.92
CA ASP A 195 -14.47 -1.79 -22.11
C ASP A 195 -13.34 -2.84 -22.23
N LEU A 196 -13.54 -4.03 -21.64
CA LEU A 196 -12.62 -5.17 -21.74
C LEU A 196 -12.69 -5.83 -23.13
N LEU A 197 -13.89 -5.85 -23.72
CA LEU A 197 -14.10 -6.38 -25.07
C LEU A 197 -13.45 -5.48 -26.13
N ASP A 198 -13.54 -4.15 -26.00
CA ASP A 198 -12.90 -3.23 -26.95
C ASP A 198 -11.38 -3.34 -26.95
N ILE A 199 -10.75 -3.60 -25.80
CA ILE A 199 -9.30 -3.84 -25.71
C ILE A 199 -8.93 -5.19 -26.36
N ILE A 200 -9.74 -6.24 -26.15
CA ILE A 200 -9.52 -7.57 -26.75
C ILE A 200 -9.71 -7.55 -28.28
N PHE A 201 -10.65 -6.77 -28.80
CA PHE A 201 -10.94 -6.70 -30.23
C PHE A 201 -10.08 -5.67 -30.98
N ARG A 202 -9.38 -4.76 -30.28
CA ARG A 202 -8.45 -3.81 -30.92
C ARG A 202 -7.21 -4.49 -31.51
N ASP A 203 -6.83 -5.66 -30.99
CA ASP A 203 -5.68 -6.45 -31.45
C ASP A 203 -6.06 -7.57 -32.44
N PHE A 204 -7.35 -7.78 -32.71
CA PHE A 204 -7.79 -8.63 -33.81
C PHE A 204 -7.88 -7.80 -35.09
N CYS A 205 -6.80 -7.82 -35.88
CA CYS A 205 -6.88 -7.46 -37.29
C CYS A 205 -8.01 -8.28 -37.94
N ILE A 206 -9.09 -7.61 -38.35
CA ILE A 206 -10.09 -8.17 -39.27
C ILE A 206 -9.37 -8.37 -40.60
N GLY A 207 -8.76 -9.53 -40.76
CA GLY A 207 -8.34 -10.06 -42.04
C GLY A 207 -9.58 -10.47 -42.83
N LYS A 208 -9.58 -10.11 -44.11
CA LYS A 208 -10.31 -10.88 -45.14
C LYS A 208 -9.99 -12.37 -45.04
#